data_AF-A0A7Y2BSU5-F1
#
_entry.id   AF-A0A7Y2BSU5-F1
#
_cell.length_a   1.000
_cell.length_b   1.000
_cell.length_c   1.000
_cell.angle_alpha   90.00
_cell.angle_beta   90.00
_cell.angle_gamma   90.00
#
_symmetry.space_group_name_H-M   'P 1'
#
loop_
_entity.id
_entity.type
_entity.pdbx_description
1 polymer ?
#
loop_
_entity_poly.entity_id
_entity_poly.type
_entity_poly.pdbx_seq_one_letter_code
_entity_poly.pdbx_strand_id
1 'polypeptide(L)' 'MKQTHAGLGMTTDDWQRAGRYFLEALNEFDVPQQAQKDFLGIIGPLEKDIVDSGS' A
#
# COMPACT_ATOMS: atom_id res chain seq x y z
N MET A 1 -11.81 -0.88 1.50
CA MET A 1 -10.61 -0.26 2.10
C MET A 1 -10.98 0.54 3.34
N LYS A 2 -11.72 1.65 3.22
CA LYS A 2 -12.11 2.51 4.37
C LYS A 2 -12.74 1.82 5.56
N GLN A 3 -13.86 1.14 5.38
CA GLN A 3 -14.56 0.50 6.52
C GLN A 3 -13.71 -0.61 7.19
N THR A 4 -12.95 -1.36 6.40
CA THR A 4 -12.13 -2.48 6.89
C THR A 4 -10.91 -2.01 7.67
N HIS A 5 -10.34 -0.86 7.33
CA HIS A 5 -9.11 -0.34 7.94
C HIS A 5 -9.36 0.82 8.93
N ALA A 6 -10.60 1.29 9.04
CA ALA A 6 -10.97 2.36 9.96
C ALA A 6 -10.65 2.00 11.41
N GLY A 7 -9.97 2.91 12.11
CA GLY A 7 -9.64 2.75 13.53
C GLY A 7 -8.45 1.83 13.79
N LEU A 8 -7.73 1.39 12.75
CA LEU A 8 -6.45 0.70 12.90
C LEU A 8 -5.31 1.67 13.27
N GLY A 9 -5.51 2.99 13.13
CA GLY A 9 -4.50 3.99 13.43
C GLY A 9 -3.34 3.97 12.43
N MET A 10 -3.59 3.51 11.19
CA MET A 10 -2.54 3.38 10.19
C MET A 10 -2.01 4.75 9.79
N THR A 11 -0.71 4.95 9.91
CA THR A 11 -0.03 6.19 9.52
C THR A 11 0.46 6.14 8.06
N THR A 12 0.82 7.30 7.51
CA THR A 12 1.50 7.38 6.21
C THR A 12 2.81 6.58 6.20
N ASP A 13 3.56 6.58 7.30
CA ASP A 13 4.82 5.84 7.40
C ASP A 13 4.59 4.31 7.35
N ASP A 14 3.53 3.83 7.99
CA ASP A 14 3.13 2.42 7.94
C ASP A 14 2.70 2.02 6.53
N TRP A 15 1.92 2.87 5.86
CA TRP A 15 1.52 2.66 4.46
C TRP A 15 2.72 2.56 3.52
N GLN A 16 3.68 3.50 3.62
CA GLN A 16 4.90 3.46 2.82
C GLN A 16 5.74 2.22 3.12
N ARG A 17 5.80 1.79 4.39
CA ARG A 17 6.50 0.57 4.79
C ARG A 17 5.85 -0.68 4.21
N ALA A 18 4.53 -0.78 4.26
CA ALA A 18 3.78 -1.87 3.63
C ALA A 18 4.02 -1.94 2.11
N GLY A 19 4.04 -0.78 1.44
CA GLY A 19 4.37 -0.69 0.02
C GLY A 19 5.77 -1.22 -0.31
N ARG A 20 6.79 -0.89 0.51
CA ARG A 20 8.16 -1.42 0.35
C ARG A 20 8.21 -2.93 0.51
N TYR A 21 7.63 -3.48 1.58
CA TYR A 21 7.61 -4.93 1.80
C TYR A 21 6.89 -5.67 0.68
N PHE A 22 5.81 -5.08 0.14
CA PHE A 22 5.11 -5.68 -0.98
C PHE A 22 5.97 -5.71 -2.24
N LEU A 23 6.71 -4.64 -2.55
CA LEU A 23 7.64 -4.63 -3.68
C LEU A 23 8.80 -5.61 -3.49
N GLU A 24 9.34 -5.72 -2.28
CA GLU A 24 10.35 -6.73 -1.94
C GLU A 24 9.83 -8.14 -2.22
N ALA A 25 8.61 -8.46 -1.77
CA ALA A 25 7.98 -9.75 -2.05
C ALA A 25 7.75 -9.98 -3.57
N LEU A 26 7.27 -8.97 -4.30
CA LEU A 26 7.11 -9.09 -5.76
C LEU A 26 8.43 -9.36 -6.48
N ASN A 27 9.53 -8.77 -6.01
CA ASN A 27 10.87 -9.04 -6.54
C ASN A 27 11.33 -10.46 -6.21
N GLU A 28 11.05 -10.96 -5.00
CA GLU A 28 11.37 -12.36 -4.62
C GLU A 28 10.67 -13.39 -5.51
N PHE A 29 9.47 -13.07 -6.00
CA PHE A 29 8.71 -13.91 -6.95
C PHE A 29 8.99 -13.60 -8.43
N ASP A 30 10.06 -12.85 -8.74
CA ASP A 30 10.44 -12.47 -10.11
C ASP A 30 9.31 -11.81 -10.91
N VAL A 31 8.41 -11.07 -10.25
CA VAL A 31 7.30 -10.39 -10.92
C VAL A 31 7.85 -9.30 -11.86
N PRO A 32 7.45 -9.26 -13.14
CA PRO A 32 7.95 -8.27 -14.09
C PRO A 32 7.73 -6.83 -13.60
N GLN A 33 8.74 -5.96 -13.76
CA GLN A 33 8.70 -4.58 -13.28
C GLN A 33 7.47 -3.80 -13.80
N GLN A 34 7.00 -4.09 -15.01
CA GLN A 34 5.80 -3.45 -15.55
C GLN A 34 4.56 -3.82 -14.72
N ALA A 35 4.38 -5.09 -14.37
CA ALA A 35 3.27 -5.54 -13.54
C ALA A 35 3.35 -4.93 -12.12
N GLN A 36 4.55 -4.78 -11.56
CA GLN A 36 4.73 -4.09 -10.28
C GLN A 36 4.28 -2.62 -10.37
N LYS A 37 4.68 -1.90 -11.43
CA LYS A 37 4.28 -0.50 -11.67
C LYS A 37 2.77 -0.36 -11.85
N ASP A 38 2.17 -1.24 -12.65
CA ASP A 38 0.73 -1.24 -12.90
C ASP A 38 -0.04 -1.47 -11.60
N PHE A 39 0.42 -2.44 -10.79
CA PHE A 39 -0.16 -2.71 -9.48
C PHE A 39 -0.04 -1.53 -8.52
N LEU A 40 1.16 -0.92 -8.40
CA LEU A 40 1.37 0.28 -7.58
C LEU A 40 0.46 1.43 -8.00
N GLY A 41 0.22 1.59 -9.31
CA GLY A 41 -0.71 2.60 -9.85
C GLY A 41 -2.16 2.37 -9.40
N ILE A 42 -2.57 1.11 -9.23
CA ILE A 42 -3.91 0.75 -8.73
C ILE A 42 -4.01 0.98 -7.22
N ILE A 43 -3.01 0.57 -6.44
CA ILE A 43 -3.10 0.61 -4.98
C ILE A 43 -2.73 1.96 -4.36
N GLY A 44 -1.85 2.75 -4.98
CA GLY A 44 -1.40 4.04 -4.45
C GLY A 44 -2.54 4.98 -4.07
N PRO A 45 -3.55 5.20 -4.92
CA PRO A 45 -4.70 6.05 -4.60
C PRO A 45 -5.57 5.56 -3.42
N LEU A 46 -5.43 4.31 -3.00
CA LEU A 46 -6.18 3.74 -1.87
C LEU A 46 -5.66 4.22 -0.51
N GLU A 47 -4.50 4.86 -0.46
CA GLU A 47 -3.91 5.46 0.75
C GLU A 47 -4.94 6.32 1.50
N LYS A 48 -5.68 7.17 0.79
CA LYS A 48 -6.71 8.07 1.36
C LYS A 48 -7.87 7.34 2.05
N ASP A 49 -8.06 6.07 1.72
CA ASP A 49 -9.13 5.23 2.26
C ASP A 49 -8.59 4.30 3.36
N ILE A 50 -7.34 4.43 3.76
CA ILE A 50 -6.66 3.47 4.64
C ILE A 50 -5.87 4.18 5.74
N VAL A 51 -5.10 5.20 5.38
CA VAL A 51 -4.40 6.05 6.34
C VAL A 51 -5.43 6.89 7.06
N ASP A 52 -5.40 6.82 8.39
CA ASP A 52 -6.25 7.66 9.21
C ASP A 52 -5.66 9.09 9.15
N SER A 53 -6.36 10.00 8.48
CA SER A 53 -6.10 11.42 8.60
C SER A 53 -6.49 11.82 10.03
N GLY A 54 -5.51 11.77 10.94
CA GLY A 54 -5.71 12.06 12.36
C GLY A 54 -6.60 13.29 12.59
N SER A 55 -7.57 13.11 13.50
CA SER A 55 -8.34 14.20 14.12
C SER A 55 -7.54 14.87 15.22
#